data_AF-A0A6A3QMS3-F1
#
_entry.id   AF-A0A6A3QMS3-F1
#
_cell.length_a   1.000
_cell.length_b   1.000
_cell.length_c   1.000
_cell.angle_alpha   90.00
_cell.angle_beta   90.00
_cell.angle_gamma   90.00
#
_symmetry.space_group_name_H-M   'P 1'
#
loop_
_entity.id
_entity.type
_entity.pdbx_description
1 polymer ?
#
loop_
_entity_poly.entity_id
_entity_poly.type
_entity_poly.pdbx_seq_one_letter_code
_entity_poly.pdbx_strand_id
1 'polypeptide(L)'
;MKIQAAVAGLLSLAGLASAADPSWHDLAITAPRYGRYLTRTASKDPFFWQADTAWELVHRLNKTSIDFYLKTRAEQGYNVVQTVLVSELDGTTRANFYGDLPFNNSDPTNPNEAYFELVDWTVDLAASYGLLIALVPTWGMYVNGGWHSTTPIFNESNAYEWGQYIGNRYPGLPKILGGDSNVQWSWNMSEVQAAYAEDPDQDLPSLLAPIEDTSSVWASMRAGLKESESSQGYESVVLYHPAGGWIVKPEVTPLAYGHNMLQDEEDRVSIDAVHVRSLVRYVAKSELNYILLLSF
;
A
#
# COMPACT_ATOMS: atom_id res chain seq x y z
N MET A 1 -49.38 -21.76 61.18
CA MET A 1 -47.92 -21.75 60.96
C MET A 1 -47.65 -22.43 59.63
N LYS A 2 -47.74 -21.67 58.52
CA LYS A 2 -46.62 -21.15 57.70
C LYS A 2 -45.79 -22.24 57.01
N ILE A 3 -46.19 -22.52 55.77
CA ILE A 3 -45.45 -23.19 54.70
C ILE A 3 -44.58 -22.13 54.02
N GLN A 4 -43.31 -22.41 53.74
CA GLN A 4 -42.46 -21.71 52.74
C GLN A 4 -41.22 -22.58 52.49
N ALA A 5 -41.17 -23.37 51.41
CA ALA A 5 -40.85 -23.02 50.01
C ALA A 5 -39.33 -22.84 49.80
N ALA A 6 -38.71 -23.88 49.24
CA ALA A 6 -37.35 -23.90 48.76
C ALA A 6 -37.21 -22.99 47.52
N VAL A 7 -36.19 -22.12 47.50
CA VAL A 7 -35.81 -21.36 46.32
C VAL A 7 -34.52 -21.98 45.79
N ALA A 8 -34.64 -22.69 44.68
CA ALA A 8 -33.51 -23.10 43.85
C ALA A 8 -33.06 -21.90 43.01
N GLY A 9 -31.83 -21.43 43.23
CA GLY A 9 -31.20 -20.40 42.41
C GLY A 9 -30.77 -20.98 41.07
N LEU A 10 -31.41 -20.55 39.98
CA LEU A 10 -30.92 -20.72 38.62
C LEU A 10 -29.75 -19.76 38.40
N LEU A 11 -28.53 -20.28 38.39
CA LEU A 11 -27.35 -19.59 37.84
C LEU A 11 -27.47 -19.59 36.32
N SER A 12 -27.81 -18.44 35.75
CA SER A 12 -27.71 -18.19 34.32
C SER A 12 -26.24 -18.15 33.90
N LEU A 13 -25.78 -19.23 33.26
CA LEU A 13 -24.53 -19.24 32.49
C LEU A 13 -24.74 -18.37 31.25
N ALA A 14 -24.40 -17.09 31.35
CA ALA A 14 -24.19 -16.26 30.18
C ALA A 14 -22.96 -16.83 29.44
N GLY A 15 -23.20 -17.40 28.26
CA GLY A 15 -22.12 -17.83 27.38
C GLY A 15 -21.27 -16.62 27.03
N LEU A 16 -19.99 -16.65 27.41
CA LEU A 16 -18.99 -15.82 26.77
C LEU A 16 -18.94 -16.29 25.31
N ALA A 17 -19.53 -15.51 24.41
CA ALA A 17 -19.23 -15.65 23.00
C ALA A 17 -17.71 -15.53 22.87
N SER A 18 -17.05 -16.56 22.36
CA SER A 18 -15.67 -16.44 21.89
C SER A 18 -15.69 -15.30 20.89
N ALA A 19 -15.05 -14.18 21.20
CA ALA A 19 -14.71 -13.22 20.15
C ALA A 19 -13.93 -14.03 19.11
N ALA A 20 -14.36 -13.98 17.85
CA ALA A 20 -13.57 -14.56 16.77
C ALA A 20 -12.17 -13.93 16.81
N ASP A 21 -11.15 -14.70 16.41
CA ASP A 21 -9.81 -14.14 16.29
C ASP A 21 -9.86 -12.93 15.36
N PRO A 22 -9.21 -11.79 15.72
CA PRO A 22 -9.30 -10.58 14.93
C PRO A 22 -8.81 -10.85 13.51
N SER A 23 -9.68 -10.64 12.53
CA SER A 23 -9.34 -10.78 11.12
C SER A 23 -9.18 -9.41 10.47
N TRP A 24 -8.28 -9.28 9.50
CA TRP A 24 -8.18 -8.04 8.73
C TRP A 24 -9.48 -7.72 7.96
N HIS A 25 -10.32 -8.73 7.69
CA HIS A 25 -11.63 -8.54 7.08
C HIS A 25 -12.53 -7.62 7.91
N ASP A 26 -12.46 -7.69 9.25
CA ASP A 26 -13.18 -6.80 10.16
C ASP A 26 -12.60 -5.37 10.16
N LEU A 27 -11.31 -5.25 9.77
CA LEU A 27 -10.60 -3.98 9.63
C LEU A 27 -10.69 -3.42 8.21
N ALA A 28 -11.29 -4.12 7.25
CA ALA A 28 -11.37 -3.67 5.87
C ALA A 28 -12.01 -2.27 5.79
N ILE A 29 -11.51 -1.47 4.86
CA ILE A 29 -11.99 -0.11 4.62
C ILE A 29 -12.55 0.00 3.22
N THR A 30 -13.48 0.93 3.06
CA THR A 30 -13.97 1.35 1.75
C THR A 30 -13.90 2.88 1.65
N ALA A 31 -13.81 3.34 0.41
CA ALA A 31 -13.82 4.72 0.02
C ALA A 31 -15.00 4.92 -0.94
N PRO A 32 -16.13 5.51 -0.51
CA PRO A 32 -17.31 5.67 -1.37
C PRO A 32 -16.95 6.44 -2.65
N ARG A 33 -17.52 6.05 -3.78
CA ARG A 33 -17.37 6.75 -5.08
C ARG A 33 -17.60 8.27 -4.93
N TYR A 34 -16.61 9.06 -5.36
CA TYR A 34 -16.54 10.53 -5.24
C TYR A 34 -16.49 11.07 -3.79
N GLY A 35 -16.17 10.20 -2.83
CA GLY A 35 -15.99 10.56 -1.43
C GLY A 35 -14.67 11.26 -1.13
N ARG A 36 -14.56 11.80 0.08
CA ARG A 36 -13.32 12.39 0.63
C ARG A 36 -12.78 11.69 1.88
N TYR A 37 -13.52 10.72 2.38
CA TYR A 37 -13.26 10.08 3.66
C TYR A 37 -13.32 8.56 3.50
N LEU A 38 -12.55 7.88 4.33
CA LEU A 38 -12.56 6.44 4.44
C LEU A 38 -13.54 6.01 5.53
N THR A 39 -14.12 4.82 5.36
CA THR A 39 -15.02 4.21 6.34
C THR A 39 -14.70 2.73 6.49
N ARG A 40 -15.00 2.14 7.65
CA ARG A 40 -14.95 0.68 7.81
C ARG A 40 -16.01 0.03 6.92
N THR A 41 -15.64 -1.02 6.20
CA THR A 41 -16.53 -1.69 5.25
C THR A 41 -17.76 -2.27 5.93
N ALA A 42 -17.58 -2.93 7.08
CA ALA A 42 -18.65 -3.56 7.83
C ALA A 42 -19.50 -2.56 8.63
N SER A 43 -18.88 -1.76 9.51
CA SER A 43 -19.62 -0.90 10.44
C SER A 43 -20.02 0.46 9.87
N LYS A 44 -19.38 0.88 8.77
CA LYS A 44 -19.53 2.23 8.16
C LYS A 44 -19.01 3.39 9.03
N ASP A 45 -18.33 3.10 10.13
CA ASP A 45 -17.73 4.13 10.97
C ASP A 45 -16.62 4.88 10.21
N PRO A 46 -16.45 6.19 10.44
CA PRO A 46 -15.34 6.95 9.88
C PRO A 46 -14.00 6.32 10.22
N PHE A 47 -13.11 6.22 9.23
CA PHE A 47 -11.77 5.71 9.40
C PHE A 47 -10.75 6.82 9.15
N PHE A 48 -10.02 7.22 10.20
CA PHE A 48 -8.90 8.14 10.07
C PHE A 48 -7.62 7.35 9.80
N TRP A 49 -6.99 7.56 8.65
CA TRP A 49 -5.77 6.86 8.27
C TRP A 49 -4.55 7.44 8.99
N GLN A 50 -3.98 6.71 9.94
CA GLN A 50 -2.75 7.04 10.64
C GLN A 50 -1.73 5.92 10.42
N ALA A 51 -0.91 6.09 9.38
CA ALA A 51 0.06 5.08 8.95
C ALA A 51 1.48 5.29 9.45
N ASP A 52 2.17 4.20 9.73
CA ASP A 52 3.62 4.11 9.70
C ASP A 52 4.10 3.40 8.42
N THR A 53 5.36 3.61 8.06
CA THR A 53 5.95 3.09 6.83
C THR A 53 7.10 2.15 7.13
N ALA A 54 6.94 0.87 6.78
CA ALA A 54 7.98 -0.15 6.86
C ALA A 54 8.05 -0.91 5.52
N TRP A 55 8.67 -0.28 4.52
CA TRP A 55 8.71 -0.81 3.15
C TRP A 55 9.24 -2.24 3.05
N GLU A 56 10.28 -2.54 3.81
CA GLU A 56 11.02 -3.79 3.77
C GLU A 56 10.58 -4.80 4.85
N LEU A 57 9.39 -4.63 5.44
CA LEU A 57 8.94 -5.39 6.62
C LEU A 57 9.02 -6.91 6.41
N VAL A 58 8.43 -7.40 5.32
CA VAL A 58 8.38 -8.85 5.00
C VAL A 58 9.64 -9.35 4.28
N HIS A 59 10.50 -8.44 3.80
CA HIS A 59 11.73 -8.79 3.11
C HIS A 59 12.92 -8.88 4.08
N ARG A 60 13.06 -7.96 5.04
CA ARG A 60 14.27 -7.88 5.88
C ARG A 60 14.11 -8.48 7.27
N LEU A 61 12.90 -8.51 7.81
CA LEU A 61 12.69 -8.88 9.20
C LEU A 61 12.30 -10.35 9.36
N ASN A 62 12.64 -10.90 10.53
CA ASN A 62 12.12 -12.18 10.99
C ASN A 62 10.81 -11.99 11.78
N LYS A 63 10.08 -13.09 12.03
CA LYS A 63 8.80 -13.06 12.77
C LYS A 63 8.88 -12.34 14.11
N THR A 64 9.94 -12.54 14.91
CA THR A 64 10.11 -11.85 16.19
C THR A 64 10.25 -10.33 16.04
N SER A 65 10.97 -9.88 15.03
CA SER A 65 11.17 -8.44 14.78
C SER A 65 9.91 -7.80 14.18
N ILE A 66 9.19 -8.52 13.33
CA ILE A 66 7.89 -8.10 12.80
C ILE A 66 6.88 -7.93 13.94
N ASP A 67 6.78 -8.92 14.82
CA ASP A 67 5.89 -8.87 16.01
C ASP A 67 6.20 -7.66 16.89
N PHE A 68 7.47 -7.50 17.26
CA PHE A 68 7.92 -6.36 18.06
C PHE A 68 7.56 -5.01 17.41
N TYR A 69 7.83 -4.87 16.11
CA TYR A 69 7.52 -3.65 15.36
C TYR A 69 6.02 -3.37 15.35
N LEU A 70 5.19 -4.33 14.92
CA LEU A 70 3.74 -4.15 14.79
C LEU A 70 3.10 -3.82 16.14
N LYS A 71 3.46 -4.58 17.19
CA LYS A 71 3.00 -4.30 18.55
C LYS A 71 3.35 -2.87 18.99
N THR A 72 4.60 -2.45 18.77
CA THR A 72 5.06 -1.10 19.12
C THR A 72 4.28 -0.03 18.37
N ARG A 73 3.95 -0.23 17.08
CA ARG A 73 3.18 0.75 16.30
C ARG A 73 1.73 0.84 16.74
N ALA A 74 1.12 -0.29 17.09
CA ALA A 74 -0.21 -0.29 17.70
C ALA A 74 -0.21 0.47 19.04
N GLU A 75 0.79 0.24 19.92
CA GLU A 75 0.94 0.96 21.20
C GLU A 75 1.15 2.47 21.02
N GLN A 76 1.72 2.90 19.89
CA GLN A 76 1.91 4.31 19.53
C GLN A 76 0.68 4.95 18.86
N GLY A 77 -0.39 4.18 18.64
CA GLY A 77 -1.65 4.66 18.07
C GLY A 77 -1.70 4.71 16.55
N TYR A 78 -0.74 4.10 15.85
CA TYR A 78 -0.90 3.84 14.42
C TYR A 78 -2.01 2.82 14.19
N ASN A 79 -2.71 2.94 13.07
CA ASN A 79 -3.77 2.01 12.67
C ASN A 79 -3.58 1.44 11.25
N VAL A 80 -2.54 1.90 10.54
CA VAL A 80 -2.11 1.35 9.26
C VAL A 80 -0.59 1.15 9.26
N VAL A 81 -0.10 0.11 8.62
CA VAL A 81 1.31 -0.06 8.28
C VAL A 81 1.44 -0.28 6.78
N GLN A 82 2.29 0.49 6.12
CA GLN A 82 2.60 0.35 4.70
C GLN A 82 3.83 -0.55 4.51
N THR A 83 3.75 -1.55 3.63
CA THR A 83 4.87 -2.43 3.29
C THR A 83 4.83 -2.84 1.81
N VAL A 84 5.98 -3.23 1.26
CA VAL A 84 6.13 -3.66 -0.13
C VAL A 84 6.23 -5.18 -0.21
N LEU A 85 5.53 -5.77 -1.18
CA LEU A 85 5.62 -7.21 -1.47
C LEU A 85 6.86 -7.53 -2.30
N VAL A 86 7.05 -6.83 -3.42
CA VAL A 86 8.27 -6.91 -4.24
C VAL A 86 9.10 -5.64 -3.98
N SER A 87 10.01 -5.77 -3.02
CA SER A 87 10.74 -4.67 -2.38
C SER A 87 11.82 -4.04 -3.27
N GLU A 88 12.12 -2.76 -3.04
CA GLU A 88 13.12 -1.99 -3.79
C GLU A 88 14.54 -2.56 -3.64
N LEU A 89 14.94 -2.87 -2.40
CA LEU A 89 16.33 -3.14 -2.06
C LEU A 89 16.72 -4.59 -2.36
N ASP A 90 16.89 -4.93 -3.63
CA ASP A 90 17.20 -6.28 -4.14
C ASP A 90 16.04 -7.27 -3.96
N GLY A 91 14.78 -6.85 -3.98
CA GLY A 91 13.64 -7.70 -3.61
C GLY A 91 13.41 -8.94 -4.50
N THR A 92 14.00 -8.98 -5.70
CA THR A 92 13.92 -10.12 -6.63
C THR A 92 15.18 -10.97 -6.70
N THR A 93 16.26 -10.55 -6.03
CA THR A 93 17.59 -11.19 -6.09
C THR A 93 18.15 -11.55 -4.72
N ARG A 94 17.73 -10.84 -3.68
CA ARG A 94 18.02 -11.15 -2.28
C ARG A 94 16.79 -11.73 -1.62
N ALA A 95 16.95 -12.92 -1.05
CA ALA A 95 15.90 -13.59 -0.32
C ALA A 95 15.53 -12.85 0.97
N ASN A 96 14.31 -13.12 1.45
CA ASN A 96 13.88 -12.70 2.77
C ASN A 96 14.72 -13.36 3.88
N PHE A 97 14.44 -13.02 5.14
CA PHE A 97 15.15 -13.60 6.29
C PHE A 97 15.14 -15.14 6.31
N TYR A 98 14.13 -15.78 5.73
CA TYR A 98 13.92 -17.22 5.71
C TYR A 98 14.48 -17.93 4.47
N GLY A 99 15.06 -17.18 3.52
CA GLY A 99 15.68 -17.73 2.32
C GLY A 99 14.75 -17.78 1.11
N ASP A 100 13.59 -17.14 1.17
CA ASP A 100 12.59 -17.13 0.10
C ASP A 100 12.62 -15.84 -0.72
N LEU A 101 12.54 -15.97 -2.05
CA LEU A 101 12.26 -14.86 -2.97
C LEU A 101 10.76 -14.77 -3.25
N PRO A 102 10.22 -13.61 -3.69
CA PRO A 102 8.79 -13.47 -4.00
C PRO A 102 8.34 -14.31 -5.20
N PHE A 103 9.26 -14.65 -6.09
CA PHE A 103 8.98 -15.37 -7.34
C PHE A 103 9.91 -16.58 -7.50
N ASN A 104 9.35 -17.68 -8.00
CA ASN A 104 10.12 -18.82 -8.43
C ASN A 104 10.74 -18.53 -9.81
N ASN A 105 12.02 -18.86 -9.99
CA ASN A 105 12.76 -18.66 -11.25
C ASN A 105 12.72 -17.22 -11.80
N SER A 106 12.56 -16.22 -10.92
CA SER A 106 12.42 -14.80 -11.29
C SER A 106 11.23 -14.52 -12.23
N ASP A 107 10.20 -15.36 -12.22
CA ASP A 107 9.01 -15.22 -13.05
C ASP A 107 7.84 -14.64 -12.23
N PRO A 108 7.37 -13.41 -12.51
CA PRO A 108 6.27 -12.78 -11.77
C PRO A 108 4.92 -13.50 -11.92
N THR A 109 4.78 -14.42 -12.88
CA THR A 109 3.59 -15.28 -13.03
C THR A 109 3.65 -16.52 -12.13
N ASN A 110 4.76 -16.74 -11.43
CA ASN A 110 4.98 -17.89 -10.55
C ASN A 110 5.38 -17.45 -9.12
N PRO A 111 4.43 -16.92 -8.32
CA PRO A 111 4.69 -16.51 -6.94
C PRO A 111 5.17 -17.68 -6.07
N ASN A 112 6.11 -17.40 -5.17
CA ASN A 112 6.63 -18.40 -4.25
C ASN A 112 5.78 -18.46 -2.97
N GLU A 113 5.09 -19.59 -2.77
CA GLU A 113 4.19 -19.78 -1.63
C GLU A 113 4.87 -19.58 -0.27
N ALA A 114 6.11 -20.04 -0.08
CA ALA A 114 6.82 -19.90 1.19
C ALA A 114 7.10 -18.43 1.56
N TYR A 115 7.34 -17.58 0.56
CA TYR A 115 7.45 -16.13 0.78
C TYR A 115 6.12 -15.55 1.24
N PHE A 116 5.02 -15.94 0.58
CA PHE A 116 3.69 -15.42 0.88
C PHE A 116 3.09 -15.97 2.19
N GLU A 117 3.50 -17.15 2.66
CA GLU A 117 3.16 -17.62 4.02
C GLU A 117 3.65 -16.67 5.12
N LEU A 118 4.80 -16.01 4.93
CA LEU A 118 5.27 -14.96 5.86
C LEU A 118 4.39 -13.71 5.75
N VAL A 119 3.98 -13.33 4.54
CA VAL A 119 3.11 -12.18 4.31
C VAL A 119 1.75 -12.41 4.96
N ASP A 120 1.13 -13.58 4.74
CA ASP A 120 -0.14 -13.98 5.36
C ASP A 120 -0.06 -13.87 6.88
N TRP A 121 0.95 -14.51 7.47
CA TRP A 121 1.18 -14.46 8.90
C TRP A 121 1.38 -13.02 9.42
N THR A 122 2.04 -12.16 8.64
CA THR A 122 2.25 -10.75 9.00
C THR A 122 0.95 -9.95 8.97
N VAL A 123 0.10 -10.18 7.97
CA VAL A 123 -1.21 -9.53 7.84
C VAL A 123 -2.12 -9.94 9.00
N ASP A 124 -2.21 -11.24 9.30
CA ASP A 124 -2.98 -11.76 10.43
C ASP A 124 -2.48 -11.19 11.77
N LEU A 125 -1.16 -11.18 11.97
CA LEU A 125 -0.58 -10.63 13.18
C LEU A 125 -0.88 -9.13 13.34
N ALA A 126 -0.77 -8.35 12.27
CA ALA A 126 -1.13 -6.93 12.27
C ALA A 126 -2.59 -6.74 12.66
N ALA A 127 -3.51 -7.54 12.09
CA ALA A 127 -4.92 -7.48 12.41
C ALA A 127 -5.20 -7.79 13.89
N SER A 128 -4.47 -8.73 14.49
CA SER A 128 -4.55 -9.02 15.94
C SER A 128 -4.19 -7.83 16.83
N TYR A 129 -3.38 -6.89 16.32
CA TYR A 129 -3.04 -5.63 16.98
C TYR A 129 -3.94 -4.46 16.56
N GLY A 130 -4.98 -4.69 15.76
CA GLY A 130 -5.87 -3.65 15.23
C GLY A 130 -5.25 -2.81 14.12
N LEU A 131 -4.14 -3.26 13.53
CA LEU A 131 -3.44 -2.61 12.43
C LEU A 131 -3.93 -3.17 11.09
N LEU A 132 -4.17 -2.28 10.13
CA LEU A 132 -4.40 -2.65 8.74
C LEU A 132 -3.07 -2.62 7.97
N ILE A 133 -2.77 -3.66 7.19
CA ILE A 133 -1.63 -3.60 6.26
C ILE A 133 -2.10 -2.96 4.94
N ALA A 134 -1.40 -1.91 4.52
CA ALA A 134 -1.52 -1.36 3.18
C ALA A 134 -0.36 -1.88 2.32
N LEU A 135 -0.71 -2.64 1.28
CA LEU A 135 0.27 -3.37 0.48
C LEU A 135 0.66 -2.58 -0.77
N VAL A 136 1.96 -2.40 -0.98
CA VAL A 136 2.51 -2.03 -2.28
C VAL A 136 2.78 -3.33 -3.05
N PRO A 137 2.01 -3.66 -4.11
CA PRO A 137 2.16 -4.95 -4.80
C PRO A 137 3.55 -5.14 -5.41
N THR A 138 4.17 -4.06 -5.87
CA THR A 138 5.54 -4.03 -6.38
C THR A 138 6.08 -2.62 -6.30
N TRP A 139 7.38 -2.47 -6.02
CA TRP A 139 8.04 -1.18 -6.21
C TRP A 139 8.05 -0.78 -7.69
N GLY A 140 8.10 0.52 -7.98
CA GLY A 140 7.92 1.07 -9.31
C GLY A 140 8.98 0.64 -10.32
N MET A 141 10.21 0.43 -9.83
CA MET A 141 11.35 0.02 -10.64
C MET A 141 11.13 -1.28 -11.44
N TYR A 142 10.24 -2.16 -10.97
CA TYR A 142 9.90 -3.40 -11.66
C TYR A 142 8.90 -3.22 -12.80
N VAL A 143 8.35 -2.01 -12.97
CA VAL A 143 7.41 -1.62 -14.04
C VAL A 143 8.06 -0.66 -15.03
N ASN A 144 8.80 0.35 -14.55
CA ASN A 144 9.35 1.43 -15.40
C ASN A 144 10.85 1.70 -15.20
N GLY A 145 11.55 0.81 -14.48
CA GLY A 145 12.96 0.94 -14.13
C GLY A 145 13.26 1.85 -12.94
N GLY A 146 12.39 2.82 -12.64
CA GLY A 146 12.47 3.66 -11.45
C GLY A 146 13.82 4.37 -11.30
N TRP A 147 14.24 4.62 -10.05
CA TRP A 147 15.51 5.26 -9.72
C TRP A 147 16.75 4.39 -9.94
N HIS A 148 16.60 3.10 -10.23
CA HIS A 148 17.72 2.17 -10.33
C HIS A 148 17.93 1.64 -11.76
N SER A 149 17.24 2.22 -12.74
CA SER A 149 17.27 1.81 -14.15
C SER A 149 17.10 0.28 -14.32
N THR A 150 16.25 -0.31 -13.48
CA THR A 150 16.06 -1.75 -13.41
C THR A 150 15.33 -2.25 -14.64
N THR A 151 15.68 -3.44 -15.14
CA THR A 151 14.91 -4.07 -16.21
C THR A 151 13.51 -4.39 -15.71
N PRO A 152 12.45 -3.82 -16.32
CA PRO A 152 11.09 -4.13 -15.90
C PRO A 152 10.76 -5.62 -16.06
N ILE A 153 10.03 -6.17 -15.08
CA ILE A 153 9.54 -7.55 -15.10
C ILE A 153 8.03 -7.61 -15.32
N PHE A 154 7.33 -6.49 -15.15
CA PHE A 154 5.90 -6.38 -15.38
C PHE A 154 5.58 -5.78 -16.76
N ASN A 155 4.59 -6.36 -17.41
CA ASN A 155 3.91 -5.87 -18.61
C ASN A 155 2.39 -5.94 -18.38
N GLU A 156 1.58 -5.45 -19.31
CA GLU A 156 0.12 -5.40 -19.14
C GLU A 156 -0.50 -6.77 -18.80
N SER A 157 -0.05 -7.84 -19.45
CA SER A 157 -0.63 -9.19 -19.25
C SER A 157 -0.32 -9.74 -17.87
N ASN A 158 0.97 -9.80 -17.49
CA ASN A 158 1.35 -10.38 -16.20
C ASN A 158 1.02 -9.44 -15.02
N ALA A 159 0.89 -8.13 -15.24
CA ALA A 159 0.46 -7.19 -14.22
C ALA A 159 -1.01 -7.42 -13.84
N TYR A 160 -1.88 -7.73 -14.80
CA TYR A 160 -3.27 -8.12 -14.53
C TYR A 160 -3.33 -9.39 -13.67
N GLU A 161 -2.62 -10.44 -14.07
CA GLU A 161 -2.56 -11.71 -13.33
C GLU A 161 -1.98 -11.51 -11.92
N TRP A 162 -0.96 -10.68 -11.78
CA TRP A 162 -0.40 -10.29 -10.49
C TRP A 162 -1.41 -9.55 -9.61
N GLY A 163 -2.15 -8.60 -10.20
CA GLY A 163 -3.25 -7.92 -9.54
C GLY A 163 -4.32 -8.89 -9.04
N GLN A 164 -4.71 -9.87 -9.88
CA GLN A 164 -5.66 -10.91 -9.48
C GLN A 164 -5.12 -11.78 -8.33
N TYR A 165 -3.85 -12.20 -8.39
CA TYR A 165 -3.22 -13.00 -7.35
C TYR A 165 -3.28 -12.28 -5.99
N ILE A 166 -2.89 -11.00 -5.95
CA ILE A 166 -2.88 -10.19 -4.73
C ILE A 166 -4.30 -9.88 -4.23
N GLY A 167 -5.24 -9.54 -5.11
CA GLY A 167 -6.61 -9.24 -4.72
C GLY A 167 -7.40 -10.49 -4.28
N ASN A 168 -7.10 -11.65 -4.86
CA ASN A 168 -7.63 -12.94 -4.38
C ASN A 168 -7.10 -13.28 -2.99
N ARG A 169 -5.81 -13.07 -2.73
CA ARG A 169 -5.16 -13.46 -1.46
C ARG A 169 -5.45 -12.48 -0.31
N TYR A 170 -5.53 -11.17 -0.60
CA TYR A 170 -5.66 -10.12 0.41
C TYR A 170 -6.82 -9.15 0.17
N PRO A 171 -8.06 -9.63 0.01
CA PRO A 171 -9.17 -8.77 -0.33
C PRO A 171 -9.49 -7.79 0.82
N GLY A 172 -9.89 -6.58 0.47
CA GLY A 172 -10.25 -5.52 1.42
C GLY A 172 -9.08 -4.80 2.10
N LEU A 173 -7.83 -5.29 1.96
CA LEU A 173 -6.65 -4.53 2.33
C LEU A 173 -6.40 -3.39 1.34
N PRO A 174 -6.00 -2.18 1.77
CA PRO A 174 -5.65 -1.11 0.85
C PRO A 174 -4.41 -1.48 0.02
N LYS A 175 -4.43 -1.11 -1.26
CA LYS A 175 -3.31 -1.32 -2.18
C LYS A 175 -2.72 0.02 -2.61
N ILE A 176 -1.40 0.09 -2.74
CA ILE A 176 -0.68 1.32 -3.14
C ILE A 176 0.18 0.98 -4.36
N LEU A 177 -0.18 1.52 -5.53
CA LEU A 177 0.56 1.35 -6.78
C LEU A 177 1.70 2.38 -6.90
N GLY A 178 2.50 2.31 -7.96
CA GLY A 178 3.54 3.31 -8.28
C GLY A 178 4.89 3.06 -7.64
N GLY A 179 4.94 2.91 -6.30
CA GLY A 179 6.18 2.60 -5.57
C GLY A 179 7.34 3.53 -5.91
N ASP A 180 7.21 4.81 -5.53
CA ASP A 180 8.19 5.89 -5.77
C ASP A 180 8.57 6.09 -7.24
N SER A 181 7.60 5.95 -8.14
CA SER A 181 7.77 6.27 -9.55
C SER A 181 6.45 6.73 -10.18
N ASN A 182 6.55 7.58 -11.20
CA ASN A 182 5.38 8.06 -11.95
C ASN A 182 5.08 7.15 -13.15
N VAL A 183 3.83 7.15 -13.62
CA VAL A 183 3.47 6.35 -14.82
C VAL A 183 4.22 6.80 -16.07
N GLN A 184 4.57 8.08 -16.14
CA GLN A 184 5.48 8.65 -17.12
C GLN A 184 6.85 8.79 -16.49
N TRP A 185 7.82 8.01 -16.96
CA TRP A 185 9.15 7.92 -16.36
C TRP A 185 10.26 7.99 -17.41
N SER A 186 11.40 8.55 -17.04
CA SER A 186 12.61 8.53 -17.85
C SER A 186 13.64 7.64 -17.16
N TRP A 187 14.24 6.70 -17.88
CA TRP A 187 15.11 5.69 -17.29
C TRP A 187 16.40 6.25 -16.66
N ASN A 188 16.80 7.48 -17.03
CA ASN A 188 17.99 8.16 -16.50
C ASN A 188 17.67 9.21 -15.42
N MET A 189 16.53 9.07 -14.74
CA MET A 189 16.08 10.08 -13.76
C MET A 189 17.09 10.30 -12.62
N SER A 190 17.83 9.26 -12.22
CA SER A 190 18.86 9.36 -11.19
C SER A 190 20.05 10.18 -11.62
N GLU A 191 20.50 10.03 -12.87
CA GLU A 191 21.56 10.88 -13.44
C GLU A 191 21.07 12.33 -13.57
N VAL A 192 19.82 12.55 -13.98
CA VAL A 192 19.23 13.89 -14.06
C VAL A 192 19.12 14.54 -12.69
N GLN A 193 18.78 13.78 -11.65
CA GLN A 193 18.73 14.28 -10.27
C GLN A 193 20.13 14.63 -9.75
N ALA A 194 21.15 13.83 -10.08
CA ALA A 194 22.53 14.13 -9.73
C ALA A 194 23.00 15.43 -10.42
N ALA A 195 22.71 15.60 -11.71
CA ALA A 195 23.03 16.83 -12.44
C ALA A 195 22.32 18.06 -11.85
N TYR A 196 21.04 17.94 -11.48
CA TYR A 196 20.29 19.00 -10.79
C TYR A 196 20.92 19.39 -9.44
N ALA A 197 21.39 18.41 -8.67
CA ALA A 197 22.03 18.67 -7.38
C ALA A 197 23.36 19.41 -7.53
N GLU A 198 24.06 19.22 -8.64
CA GLU A 198 25.30 19.95 -8.98
C GLU A 198 25.02 21.38 -9.46
N ASP A 199 23.98 21.57 -10.28
CA ASP A 199 23.58 22.88 -10.81
C ASP A 199 22.06 22.93 -11.08
N PRO A 200 21.30 23.59 -10.19
CA PRO A 200 19.86 23.69 -10.31
C PRO A 200 19.35 24.52 -11.51
N ASP A 201 20.21 25.32 -12.15
CA ASP A 201 19.84 26.20 -13.26
C ASP A 201 19.96 25.51 -14.64
N GLN A 202 20.40 24.23 -14.67
CA GLN A 202 20.48 23.45 -15.91
C GLN A 202 19.08 23.15 -16.47
N ASP A 203 19.00 23.05 -17.80
CA ASP A 203 17.79 22.62 -18.51
C ASP A 203 17.54 21.12 -18.32
N LEU A 204 16.98 20.73 -17.16
CA LEU A 204 16.70 19.33 -16.82
C LEU A 204 15.89 18.58 -17.89
N PRO A 205 14.83 19.17 -18.49
CA PRO A 205 14.12 18.53 -19.59
C PRO A 205 15.03 18.07 -20.74
N SER A 206 16.11 18.80 -21.05
CA SER A 206 17.06 18.42 -22.10
C SER A 206 17.96 17.24 -21.73
N LEU A 207 18.10 16.95 -20.43
CA LEU A 207 18.89 15.84 -19.90
C LEU A 207 18.10 14.54 -19.79
N LEU A 208 16.76 14.63 -19.81
CA LEU A 208 15.89 13.45 -19.74
C LEU A 208 16.06 12.60 -21.00
N ALA A 209 16.24 11.30 -20.79
CA ALA A 209 16.03 10.32 -21.83
C ALA A 209 14.53 10.25 -22.19
N PRO A 210 14.15 9.58 -23.30
CA PRO A 210 12.76 9.47 -23.70
C PRO A 210 11.85 9.04 -22.54
N ILE A 211 10.75 9.78 -22.37
CA ILE A 211 9.74 9.45 -21.36
C ILE A 211 8.94 8.25 -21.87
N GLU A 212 8.95 7.19 -21.08
CA GLU A 212 8.14 6.00 -21.28
C GLU A 212 6.81 6.14 -20.52
N ASP A 213 5.71 5.78 -21.16
CA ASP A 213 4.38 5.76 -20.55
C ASP A 213 4.02 4.32 -20.17
N THR A 214 3.93 4.07 -18.87
CA THR A 214 3.60 2.78 -18.26
C THR A 214 2.20 2.77 -17.62
N SER A 215 1.37 3.78 -17.93
CA SER A 215 0.02 3.89 -17.38
C SER A 215 -0.84 2.65 -17.65
N SER A 216 -0.70 2.01 -18.82
CA SER A 216 -1.43 0.78 -19.16
C SER A 216 -1.07 -0.40 -18.27
N VAL A 217 0.20 -0.54 -17.87
CA VAL A 217 0.65 -1.62 -16.97
C VAL A 217 0.03 -1.47 -15.59
N TRP A 218 0.07 -0.25 -15.02
CA TRP A 218 -0.56 0.06 -13.74
C TRP A 218 -2.09 -0.07 -13.78
N ALA A 219 -2.73 0.37 -14.86
CA ALA A 219 -4.16 0.21 -15.07
C ALA A 219 -4.55 -1.27 -15.13
N SER A 220 -3.76 -2.09 -15.81
CA SER A 220 -3.95 -3.53 -15.91
C SER A 220 -3.84 -4.22 -14.54
N MET A 221 -2.81 -3.88 -13.75
CA MET A 221 -2.66 -4.36 -12.37
C MET A 221 -3.85 -3.99 -11.49
N ARG A 222 -4.29 -2.74 -11.58
CA ARG A 222 -5.47 -2.24 -10.87
C ARG A 222 -6.74 -2.99 -11.28
N ALA A 223 -6.92 -3.28 -12.56
CA ALA A 223 -8.07 -4.02 -13.06
C ALA A 223 -8.13 -5.42 -12.44
N GLY A 224 -7.01 -6.15 -12.43
CA GLY A 224 -6.91 -7.46 -11.78
C GLY A 224 -7.23 -7.42 -10.29
N LEU A 225 -6.74 -6.41 -9.57
CA LEU A 225 -7.06 -6.17 -8.15
C LEU A 225 -8.57 -5.93 -7.96
N LYS A 226 -9.16 -4.99 -8.69
CA LYS A 226 -10.58 -4.64 -8.56
C LYS A 226 -11.50 -5.82 -8.88
N GLU A 227 -11.22 -6.54 -9.95
CA GLU A 227 -12.04 -7.68 -10.37
C GLU A 227 -12.01 -8.79 -9.32
N SER A 228 -10.81 -9.20 -8.89
CA SER A 228 -10.65 -10.27 -7.89
C SER A 228 -11.25 -9.92 -6.53
N GLU A 229 -11.06 -8.69 -6.02
CA GLU A 229 -11.65 -8.27 -4.75
C GLU A 229 -13.18 -8.13 -4.84
N SER A 230 -13.70 -7.60 -5.97
CA SER A 230 -15.15 -7.46 -6.17
C SER A 230 -15.86 -8.82 -6.24
N SER A 231 -15.22 -9.84 -6.81
CA SER A 231 -15.74 -11.21 -6.84
C SER A 231 -15.93 -11.82 -5.44
N GLN A 232 -15.23 -11.26 -4.45
CA GLN A 232 -15.29 -11.64 -3.04
C GLN A 232 -16.14 -10.68 -2.19
N GLY A 233 -16.81 -9.69 -2.81
CA GLY A 233 -17.69 -8.74 -2.13
C GLY A 233 -16.99 -7.52 -1.52
N TYR A 234 -15.72 -7.27 -1.88
CA TYR A 234 -14.98 -6.10 -1.43
C TYR A 234 -14.99 -4.98 -2.46
N GLU A 235 -15.04 -3.74 -1.97
CA GLU A 235 -14.76 -2.55 -2.76
C GLU A 235 -13.29 -2.17 -2.57
N SER A 236 -12.49 -2.29 -3.63
CA SER A 236 -11.04 -2.07 -3.53
C SER A 236 -10.69 -0.62 -3.25
N VAL A 237 -9.84 -0.42 -2.24
CA VAL A 237 -9.16 0.86 -1.99
C VAL A 237 -7.78 0.80 -2.62
N VAL A 238 -7.63 1.44 -3.78
CA VAL A 238 -6.35 1.53 -4.51
C VAL A 238 -5.87 2.98 -4.48
N LEU A 239 -4.66 3.17 -3.98
CA LEU A 239 -3.94 4.43 -3.91
C LEU A 239 -2.75 4.39 -4.88
N TYR A 240 -2.10 5.52 -5.10
CA TYR A 240 -0.88 5.61 -5.88
C TYR A 240 0.20 6.35 -5.08
N HIS A 241 1.40 5.78 -5.07
CA HIS A 241 2.63 6.35 -4.53
C HIS A 241 3.48 6.87 -5.69
N PRO A 242 3.36 8.16 -6.06
CA PRO A 242 4.21 8.76 -7.08
C PRO A 242 5.62 9.01 -6.56
N ALA A 243 6.54 9.37 -7.46
CA ALA A 243 7.76 10.04 -7.06
C ALA A 243 7.49 11.54 -6.82
N GLY A 244 8.38 12.20 -6.08
CA GLY A 244 8.59 13.66 -6.12
C GLY A 244 8.29 14.28 -7.48
N GLY A 245 7.23 15.08 -7.60
CA GLY A 245 6.91 15.74 -8.87
C GLY A 245 7.97 16.77 -9.25
N TRP A 246 8.80 16.48 -10.25
CA TRP A 246 9.65 17.45 -10.96
C TRP A 246 9.17 17.73 -12.39
N ILE A 247 8.09 17.07 -12.82
CA ILE A 247 7.33 17.53 -13.99
C ILE A 247 6.56 18.76 -13.54
N VAL A 248 7.09 19.92 -13.92
CA VAL A 248 6.54 21.29 -13.84
C VAL A 248 5.09 21.28 -13.33
N LYS A 249 4.85 21.85 -12.14
CA LYS A 249 3.49 22.20 -11.69
C LYS A 249 2.80 22.86 -12.89
N PRO A 250 1.79 22.23 -13.52
CA PRO A 250 1.02 22.96 -14.52
C PRO A 250 0.41 24.12 -13.75
N GLU A 251 0.61 25.35 -14.22
CA GLU A 251 0.24 26.58 -13.48
C GLU A 251 -1.23 26.57 -13.03
N VAL A 252 -2.07 25.73 -13.66
CA VAL A 252 -3.39 25.35 -13.18
C VAL A 252 -3.71 23.91 -13.63
N THR A 253 -3.79 22.94 -12.70
CA THR A 253 -4.58 21.71 -12.95
C THR A 253 -5.88 21.80 -12.14
N PRO A 254 -7.06 21.63 -12.78
CA PRO A 254 -8.32 21.52 -12.04
C PRO A 254 -8.45 20.19 -11.26
N LEU A 255 -7.47 19.30 -11.41
CA LEU A 255 -7.43 17.93 -10.91
C LEU A 255 -6.19 17.71 -10.02
N ALA A 256 -6.29 16.91 -8.96
CA ALA A 256 -5.16 16.56 -8.11
C ALA A 256 -4.08 15.82 -8.91
N TYR A 257 -2.79 16.01 -8.59
CA TYR A 257 -1.67 15.42 -9.36
C TYR A 257 -1.75 13.90 -9.49
N GLY A 258 -2.25 13.20 -8.46
CA GLY A 258 -2.49 11.76 -8.51
C GLY A 258 -3.46 11.32 -9.62
N HIS A 259 -4.32 12.22 -10.12
CA HIS A 259 -5.23 11.94 -11.24
C HIS A 259 -4.51 11.70 -12.57
N ASN A 260 -3.24 12.11 -12.68
CA ASN A 260 -2.42 11.82 -13.86
C ASN A 260 -1.82 10.40 -13.81
N MET A 261 -1.81 9.76 -12.64
CA MET A 261 -1.18 8.46 -12.43
C MET A 261 -2.13 7.28 -12.67
N LEU A 262 -3.43 7.50 -12.59
CA LEU A 262 -4.45 6.49 -12.90
C LEU A 262 -5.44 7.11 -13.89
N GLN A 263 -5.19 6.90 -15.18
CA GLN A 263 -6.08 7.38 -16.25
C GLN A 263 -7.40 6.56 -16.25
N ASP A 264 -8.47 7.15 -16.78
CA ASP A 264 -9.79 6.50 -16.94
C ASP A 264 -10.53 6.03 -15.67
N GLU A 265 -10.36 6.74 -14.55
CA GLU A 265 -11.09 6.40 -13.31
C GLU A 265 -12.51 6.98 -13.24
N GLU A 266 -13.50 6.10 -13.18
CA GLU A 266 -14.90 6.46 -12.87
C GLU A 266 -15.21 6.48 -11.35
N ASP A 267 -14.43 5.79 -10.51
CA ASP A 267 -14.71 5.55 -9.08
C ASP A 267 -13.72 6.28 -8.15
N ARG A 268 -13.55 7.60 -8.35
CA ARG A 268 -12.47 8.37 -7.70
C ARG A 268 -12.78 8.73 -6.26
N VAL A 269 -11.75 8.75 -5.41
CA VAL A 269 -11.81 9.33 -4.06
C VAL A 269 -10.62 10.27 -3.88
N SER A 270 -10.88 11.49 -3.41
CA SER A 270 -9.83 12.46 -3.07
C SER A 270 -9.78 12.61 -1.55
N ILE A 271 -8.72 12.10 -0.93
CA ILE A 271 -8.57 12.14 0.53
C ILE A 271 -7.67 13.32 0.90
N ASP A 272 -7.98 14.02 2.00
CA ASP A 272 -7.09 14.98 2.62
C ASP A 272 -6.20 14.24 3.63
N ALA A 273 -4.86 14.31 3.49
CA ALA A 273 -3.95 13.74 4.49
C ALA A 273 -2.73 14.63 4.73
N VAL A 274 -2.10 14.39 5.87
CA VAL A 274 -0.82 14.99 6.26
C VAL A 274 0.21 13.87 6.31
N HIS A 275 1.26 13.99 5.50
CA HIS A 275 2.41 13.10 5.55
C HIS A 275 3.56 13.81 6.29
N VAL A 276 4.12 13.18 7.33
CA VAL A 276 5.22 13.75 8.12
C VAL A 276 6.46 12.88 7.96
N ARG A 277 7.50 13.43 7.32
CA ARG A 277 8.83 12.81 7.23
C ARG A 277 9.61 13.09 8.53
N SER A 278 10.20 12.05 9.13
CA SER A 278 11.15 12.23 10.23
C SER A 278 12.59 12.33 9.71
N LEU A 279 13.01 13.53 9.30
CA LEU A 279 14.40 13.96 9.42
C LEU A 279 14.45 15.50 9.51
N VAL A 280 15.12 16.00 10.55
CA VAL A 280 15.31 17.43 10.83
C VAL A 280 15.98 18.13 9.65
N ARG A 281 15.28 19.03 8.94
CA ARG A 281 15.72 20.39 8.56
C ARG A 281 14.65 21.17 7.76
N TYR A 282 14.40 22.38 8.26
CA TYR A 282 13.72 23.55 7.68
C TYR A 282 12.19 23.52 7.44
N VAL A 283 11.54 24.35 8.24
CA VAL A 283 10.18 24.88 8.08
C VAL A 283 10.13 25.80 6.86
N ALA A 284 9.22 25.54 5.93
CA ALA A 284 8.70 26.55 5.02
C ALA A 284 7.16 26.45 4.98
N LYS A 285 6.51 27.56 5.34
CA LYS A 285 5.07 27.77 5.29
C LYS A 285 4.56 27.66 3.85
N SER A 286 3.50 26.88 3.63
CA SER A 286 2.36 27.28 2.77
C SER A 286 1.21 26.30 2.93
N GLU A 287 0.00 26.83 3.13
CA GLU A 287 -1.27 26.09 3.06
C GLU A 287 -1.42 25.41 1.70
N LEU A 288 -1.86 24.14 1.65
CA LEU A 288 -2.52 23.51 0.50
C LEU A 288 -2.99 22.09 0.87
N ASN A 289 -4.23 21.76 0.48
CA ASN A 289 -4.86 20.44 0.58
C ASN A 289 -4.26 19.45 -0.43
N TYR A 290 -4.46 18.15 -0.18
CA TYR A 290 -4.29 16.97 -1.07
C TYR A 290 -3.06 16.07 -0.94
N ILE A 291 -3.32 14.76 -1.10
CA ILE A 291 -2.39 13.64 -0.96
C ILE A 291 -1.49 13.48 -2.17
N LEU A 292 -0.20 13.51 -1.86
CA LEU A 292 0.92 13.08 -2.67
C LEU A 292 1.75 12.22 -1.69
N LEU A 293 1.83 10.91 -1.89
CA LEU A 293 2.80 10.07 -1.19
C LEU A 293 4.15 10.36 -1.82
N LEU A 294 4.80 11.42 -1.35
CA LEU A 294 6.14 11.79 -1.76
C LEU A 294 7.15 11.06 -0.87
N SER A 295 7.89 10.10 -1.43
CA SER A 295 9.26 9.87 -0.97
C SER A 295 10.20 10.80 -1.75
N PHE A 296 11.23 11.25 -1.03
CA PHE A 296 12.34 12.03 -1.56
C PHE A 296 13.62 11.22 -1.37
#